data_AF-A0A3D2N5U2-F1
#
_entry.id   AF-A0A3D2N5U2-F1
#
_cell.length_a   1.000
_cell.length_b   1.000
_cell.length_c   1.000
_cell.angle_alpha   90.00
_cell.angle_beta   90.00
_cell.angle_gamma   90.00
#
_symmetry.space_group_name_H-M   'P 1'
#
loop_
_entity.id
_entity.type
_entity.pdbx_description
1 polymer ?
#
loop_
_entity_poly.entity_id
_entity_poly.type
_entity_poly.pdbx_seq_one_letter_code
_entity_poly.pdbx_strand_id
1 'polypeptide(L)'
;MEINKMLAQEFSLRQEQVDNTVALLDEGMTIPFVARYRKEVTGSLDDQVIRELFDRLTYLRNLEKRKEEVTNAITEQEKMTDEIAAAIEKAVT
;
A
#
# COMPACT_ATOMS: atom_id res chain seq x y z
N MET A 1 -1.37 -5.35 -8.23
CA MET A 1 -0.92 -3.95 -8.40
C MET A 1 0.24 -3.78 -7.43
N GLU A 2 1.41 -3.33 -7.85
CA GLU A 2 2.53 -3.18 -6.90
C GLU A 2 2.30 -1.91 -6.07
N ILE A 3 1.61 -2.03 -4.92
CA ILE A 3 1.30 -0.89 -4.01
C ILE A 3 2.56 -0.05 -3.76
N ASN A 4 3.70 -0.67 -3.49
CA ASN A 4 4.95 0.02 -3.24
C ASN A 4 5.43 0.85 -4.44
N LYS A 5 5.17 0.40 -5.67
CA LYS A 5 5.51 1.16 -6.88
C LYS A 5 4.66 2.42 -7.02
N MET A 6 3.37 2.32 -6.67
CA MET A 6 2.48 3.48 -6.63
C MET A 6 2.94 4.48 -5.56
N LEU A 7 3.26 4.00 -4.36
CA LEU A 7 3.79 4.82 -3.27
C LEU A 7 5.12 5.50 -3.66
N ALA A 8 6.03 4.80 -4.32
CA ALA A 8 7.30 5.39 -4.78
C ALA A 8 7.05 6.56 -5.75
N GLN A 9 6.08 6.43 -6.65
CA GLN A 9 5.69 7.50 -7.57
C GLN A 9 4.99 8.65 -6.85
N GLU A 10 3.99 8.37 -6.01
CA GLU A 10 3.20 9.38 -5.28
C GLU A 10 4.08 10.24 -4.37
N PHE A 11 5.03 9.63 -3.66
CA PHE A 11 5.92 10.32 -2.72
C PHE A 11 7.21 10.80 -3.37
N SER A 12 7.42 10.58 -4.68
CA SER A 12 8.67 10.88 -5.38
C SER A 12 9.91 10.28 -4.69
N LEU A 13 9.78 9.05 -4.19
CA LEU A 13 10.82 8.31 -3.50
C LEU A 13 11.42 7.24 -4.42
N ARG A 14 12.66 6.81 -4.11
CA ARG A 14 13.22 5.63 -4.77
C ARG A 14 12.46 4.39 -4.32
N GLN A 15 12.28 3.45 -5.24
CA GLN A 15 11.58 2.19 -5.00
C GLN A 15 12.11 1.47 -3.74
N GLU A 16 13.43 1.36 -3.62
CA GLU A 16 14.10 0.74 -2.48
C GLU A 16 13.77 1.43 -1.14
N GLN A 17 13.60 2.75 -1.11
CA GLN A 17 13.24 3.46 0.13
C GLN A 17 11.84 3.09 0.60
N VAL A 18 10.90 2.94 -0.34
CA VAL A 18 9.55 2.50 -0.03
C VAL A 18 9.55 1.05 0.41
N ASP A 19 10.17 0.15 -0.35
CA ASP A 19 10.20 -1.28 -0.04
C ASP A 19 10.81 -1.55 1.33
N ASN A 20 11.95 -0.92 1.64
CA ASN A 20 12.62 -1.05 2.92
C ASN A 20 11.78 -0.47 4.08
N THR A 21 11.15 0.70 3.87
CA THR A 21 10.31 1.32 4.91
C THR A 21 9.07 0.48 5.18
N VAL A 22 8.40 -0.01 4.13
CA VAL A 22 7.23 -0.90 4.24
C VAL A 22 7.60 -2.19 4.96
N ALA A 23 8.73 -2.82 4.62
CA ALA A 23 9.19 -4.04 5.28
C ALA A 23 9.39 -3.84 6.79
N LEU A 24 10.04 -2.75 7.21
CA LEU A 24 10.24 -2.45 8.64
C LEU A 24 8.91 -2.22 9.38
N LEU A 25 7.95 -1.56 8.74
CA LEU A 25 6.62 -1.32 9.32
C LEU A 25 5.81 -2.62 9.41
N ASP A 26 5.93 -3.51 8.41
CA ASP A 26 5.29 -4.83 8.40
C ASP A 26 5.87 -5.78 9.45
N GLU A 27 7.17 -5.63 9.77
CA GLU A 27 7.81 -6.28 10.92
C GLU A 27 7.31 -5.76 12.28
N GLY A 28 6.43 -4.75 12.28
CA GLY A 28 5.83 -4.17 13.48
C GLY A 28 6.69 -3.09 14.14
N MET A 29 7.73 -2.58 13.46
CA MET A 29 8.48 -1.44 13.98
C MET A 29 7.63 -0.18 13.99
N THR A 30 7.75 0.63 15.05
CA THR A 30 6.99 1.88 15.15
C THR A 30 7.60 2.98 14.28
N ILE A 31 6.77 3.88 13.77
CA ILE A 31 7.21 5.03 12.94
C ILE A 31 8.34 5.83 13.63
N PRO A 32 8.25 6.22 14.91
CA PRO A 32 9.34 6.94 15.59
C PRO A 32 10.63 6.12 15.68
N PHE A 33 10.53 4.79 15.81
CA PHE A 33 11.69 3.91 15.86
C PHE A 33 12.38 3.84 14.49
N VAL A 34 11.61 3.66 13.41
CA VAL A 34 12.14 3.63 12.04
C VAL A 34 12.81 4.96 11.69
N ALA A 35 12.12 6.08 11.92
CA ALA A 35 12.62 7.43 11.64
C ALA A 35 13.93 7.76 12.40
N ARG A 36 14.07 7.24 13.63
CA ARG A 36 15.23 7.55 14.48
C ARG A 36 16.40 6.58 14.31
N TYR A 37 16.14 5.28 14.13
CA TYR A 37 17.14 4.22 14.22
C TYR A 37 17.32 3.38 12.95
N ARG A 38 16.59 3.67 11.86
CA ARG A 38 16.68 2.98 10.56
C ARG A 38 16.94 3.92 9.38
N LYS A 39 17.54 5.09 9.65
CA LYS A 39 17.78 6.14 8.66
C LYS A 39 18.56 5.65 7.43
N GLU A 40 19.60 4.84 7.60
CA GLU A 40 20.37 4.37 6.45
C GLU A 40 19.53 3.45 5.55
N VAL A 41 18.71 2.59 6.17
CA VAL A 41 17.84 1.62 5.48
C VAL A 41 16.71 2.30 4.71
N THR A 42 16.13 3.36 5.25
CA THR A 42 15.05 4.13 4.60
C THR A 42 15.57 5.22 3.66
N GLY A 43 16.88 5.49 3.61
CA GLY A 43 17.43 6.63 2.89
C GLY A 43 17.12 7.98 3.57
N SER A 44 17.06 7.97 4.90
CA SER A 44 16.88 9.11 5.81
C SER A 44 15.54 9.83 5.67
N LEU A 45 14.46 9.06 5.44
CA LEU A 45 13.10 9.58 5.55
C LEU A 45 12.83 10.08 6.99
N ASP A 46 12.15 11.21 7.10
CA ASP A 46 11.71 11.74 8.39
C ASP A 46 10.39 11.10 8.86
N ASP A 47 10.02 11.37 10.12
CA ASP A 47 8.83 10.80 10.76
C ASP A 47 7.53 11.17 10.02
N GLN A 48 7.46 12.39 9.46
CA GLN A 48 6.27 12.86 8.77
C GLN A 48 6.08 12.09 7.45
N VAL A 49 7.13 11.96 6.64
CA VAL A 49 7.07 11.19 5.39
C VAL A 49 6.74 9.73 5.65
N ILE A 50 7.34 9.11 6.68
CA ILE A 50 7.05 7.72 7.03
C ILE A 50 5.58 7.56 7.46
N ARG A 51 5.02 8.52 8.21
CA ARG A 51 3.62 8.51 8.62
C ARG A 51 2.67 8.63 7.44
N GLU A 52 2.89 9.60 6.57
CA GLU A 52 2.05 9.79 5.37
C GLU A 52 2.11 8.57 4.45
N LEU A 53 3.30 7.98 4.26
CA LEU A 53 3.49 6.75 3.52
C LEU A 53 2.72 5.58 4.15
N PHE A 54 2.77 5.43 5.47
CA PHE A 54 2.07 4.36 6.18
C PHE A 54 0.54 4.50 6.12
N ASP A 55 0.02 5.72 6.24
CA ASP A 55 -1.41 5.99 6.12
C ASP A 55 -1.89 5.66 4.70
N ARG A 56 -1.12 6.05 3.67
CA ARG A 56 -1.43 5.75 2.28
C ARG A 56 -1.33 4.26 1.96
N LEU A 57 -0.28 3.59 2.45
CA LEU A 57 -0.12 2.13 2.37
C LEU A 57 -1.35 1.41 2.95
N THR A 58 -1.77 1.83 4.14
CA THR A 58 -2.93 1.24 4.84
C THR A 58 -4.21 1.43 4.03
N TYR A 59 -4.43 2.62 3.47
CA TYR A 59 -5.56 2.87 2.58
C TYR A 59 -5.56 1.94 1.36
N LEU A 60 -4.43 1.84 0.66
CA LEU A 60 -4.32 1.02 -0.56
C LEU A 60 -4.53 -0.47 -0.27
N ARG A 61 -3.99 -0.99 0.83
CA ARG A 61 -4.23 -2.38 1.28
C ARG A 61 -5.70 -2.63 1.60
N ASN A 62 -6.36 -1.67 2.27
CA ASN A 62 -7.79 -1.78 2.57
C ASN A 62 -8.63 -1.76 1.29
N LEU A 63 -8.26 -0.95 0.29
CA LEU A 63 -8.92 -0.92 -1.01
C LEU A 63 -8.77 -2.26 -1.74
N GLU A 64 -7.57 -2.83 -1.79
CA GLU A 64 -7.35 -4.17 -2.39
C GLU A 64 -8.16 -5.25 -1.69
N LYS A 65 -8.13 -5.28 -0.35
CA LYS A 65 -8.94 -6.21 0.44
C LYS A 65 -10.43 -6.04 0.12
N ARG A 66 -10.92 -4.80 0.01
CA ARG A 66 -12.33 -4.54 -0.30
C ARG A 66 -12.71 -5.00 -1.70
N LYS A 67 -11.83 -4.81 -2.69
CA LYS A 67 -12.01 -5.33 -4.05
C LYS A 67 -12.14 -6.85 -4.04
N GLU A 68 -11.29 -7.55 -3.27
CA GLU A 68 -11.35 -9.00 -3.13
C GLU A 68 -12.68 -9.44 -2.50
N GLU A 69 -13.10 -8.83 -1.39
CA GLU A 69 -14.39 -9.11 -0.74
C GLU A 69 -15.57 -8.94 -1.69
N VAL A 70 -15.60 -7.84 -2.45
CA VAL A 70 -16.65 -7.56 -3.44
C VAL A 70 -16.61 -8.57 -4.59
N THR A 71 -15.42 -8.91 -5.08
CA THR A 71 -15.23 -9.91 -6.14
C THR A 71 -15.78 -11.26 -5.72
N ASN A 72 -15.45 -11.71 -4.51
CA ASN A 72 -15.93 -12.96 -3.95
C ASN A 72 -17.45 -12.94 -3.79
N ALA A 73 -18.02 -11.88 -3.20
CA ALA A 73 -19.46 -11.76 -2.99
C ALA A 73 -20.29 -11.76 -4.30
N ILE A 74 -19.75 -11.23 -5.40
CA ILE A 74 -20.41 -11.26 -6.72
C ILE A 74 -20.26 -12.63 -7.38
N THR A 75 -19.08 -13.23 -7.24
CA THR A 75 -18.79 -14.57 -7.79
C THR A 75 -19.64 -15.65 -7.12
N GLU A 76 -19.82 -15.58 -5.80
CA GLU A 76 -20.72 -16.47 -5.03
C GLU A 76 -22.18 -16.38 -5.45
N GLN A 77 -22.59 -15.25 -6.05
CA GLN A 77 -23.93 -15.08 -6.61
C GLN A 77 -24.04 -15.52 -8.07
N GLU A 78 -22.96 -16.03 -8.67
CA GLU A 78 -22.86 -16.38 -10.10
C GLU A 78 -23.18 -15.20 -11.04
N LYS A 79 -22.96 -13.96 -10.56
CA LYS A 79 -23.24 -12.71 -11.31
C LYS A 79 -22.01 -12.06 -11.89
N MET A 80 -20.84 -12.69 -11.79
CA MET A 80 -19.60 -12.12 -12.30
C MET A 80 -19.62 -12.05 -13.82
N THR A 81 -19.23 -10.89 -14.36
CA THR A 81 -19.05 -10.67 -15.80
C THR A 81 -17.71 -9.99 -16.05
N ASP A 82 -17.19 -10.07 -17.27
CA ASP A 82 -15.93 -9.43 -17.65
C ASP A 82 -15.98 -7.90 -17.44
N GLU A 83 -17.14 -7.28 -17.67
CA GLU A 83 -17.36 -5.86 -17.42
C GLU A 83 -17.25 -5.50 -15.93
N ILE A 84 -17.88 -6.30 -15.06
CA ILE A 84 -17.80 -6.11 -13.61
C ILE A 84 -16.38 -6.34 -13.10
N ALA A 85 -15.71 -7.40 -13.57
CA ALA A 85 -14.33 -7.70 -13.20
C ALA A 85 -13.40 -6.54 -13.58
N ALA A 86 -13.51 -6.03 -14.80
CA ALA A 86 -12.72 -4.88 -15.26
C ALA A 86 -13.03 -3.60 -14.47
N ALA A 87 -14.29 -3.37 -14.07
CA ALA A 87 -14.66 -2.22 -13.25
C ALA A 87 -14.06 -2.28 -11.85
N ILE A 88 -14.07 -3.46 -11.21
CA ILE A 88 -13.46 -3.68 -9.89
C ILE A 88 -11.94 -3.51 -9.96
N GLU A 89 -11.30 -4.07 -10.99
CA GLU A 89 -9.85 -3.96 -11.20
C GLU A 89 -9.43 -2.48 -11.30
N LYS A 90 -10.14 -1.70 -12.12
CA LYS A 90 -9.85 -0.28 -12.39
C LYS A 90 -10.27 0.69 -11.28
N ALA A 91 -10.99 0.23 -10.25
CA ALA A 91 -11.40 1.13 -9.17
C ALA A 91 -10.18 1.69 -8.42
N VAL A 92 -10.12 3.01 -8.25
CA VAL A 92 -8.97 3.72 -7.64
C VAL A 92 -9.32 4.38 -6.30
N THR A 93 -10.59 4.32 -5.90
CA THR A 93 -11.15 4.97 -4.71
C THR A 93 -12.16 4.10 -4.01
#